data_AF-G8PQ32-F1
#
_entry.id   AF-G8PQ32-F1
#
_cell.length_a   1.000
_cell.length_b   1.000
_cell.length_c   1.000
_cell.angle_alpha   90.00
_cell.angle_beta   90.00
_cell.angle_gamma   90.00
#
_symmetry.space_group_name_H-M   'P 1'
#
loop_
_entity.id
_entity.type
_entity.pdbx_description
1 polymer ?
#
loop_
_entity_poly.entity_id
_entity_poly.type
_entity_poly.pdbx_seq_one_letter_code
_entity_poly.pdbx_strand_id
1 'polypeptide(L)'
;MSGYSILIVDDNNYMRSILRTMVSGFGVRSIYEAGDGADAIAILLDRRPDIVLCDWIMHPIDGNDFLRILRQDQDSEIAKTPVIVITADSRRSVVVAARNAGVNYFLAKPIAPAILYDRLKAIVMQGDECVQARDMAQLPMGTRLQQHLDVMAKAKDSGTLKKKSSD
;
A
#
# COMPACT_ATOMS: atom_id res chain seq x y z
N MET A 1 -2.51 -6.39 16.43
CA MET A 1 -1.23 -6.38 15.69
C MET A 1 -0.15 -5.59 16.44
N SER A 2 0.01 -5.81 17.75
CA SER A 2 0.77 -4.90 18.62
C SER A 2 2.29 -5.00 18.55
N GLY A 3 2.82 -6.05 17.93
CA GLY A 3 4.27 -6.23 17.71
C GLY A 3 4.79 -5.69 16.38
N TYR A 4 3.91 -5.10 15.55
CA TYR A 4 4.29 -4.55 14.24
C TYR A 4 4.25 -3.02 14.26
N SER A 5 5.11 -2.43 13.45
CA SER A 5 5.21 -1.02 13.17
C SER A 5 4.80 -0.71 11.74
N ILE A 6 4.10 0.40 11.55
CA ILE A 6 3.59 0.81 10.24
C ILE A 6 4.03 2.24 9.93
N LEU A 7 4.55 2.45 8.72
CA LEU A 7 4.74 3.78 8.14
C LEU A 7 3.58 4.10 7.19
N ILE A 8 2.95 5.25 7.39
CA ILE A 8 1.88 5.78 6.53
C ILE A 8 2.45 6.94 5.73
N VAL A 9 2.41 6.84 4.40
CA VAL A 9 2.94 7.85 3.47
C VAL A 9 1.79 8.34 2.59
N ASP A 10 1.40 9.59 2.77
CA ASP A 10 0.30 10.22 2.02
C ASP A 10 0.45 11.73 2.17
N ASP A 11 0.33 12.51 1.09
CA ASP A 11 0.45 13.97 1.13
C ASP A 11 -0.76 14.65 1.81
N ASN A 12 -1.86 13.92 1.96
CA ASN A 12 -3.05 14.38 2.62
C ASN A 12 -3.06 14.01 4.11
N ASN A 13 -2.84 15.02 4.97
CA ASN A 13 -2.87 14.88 6.43
C ASN A 13 -4.17 14.24 6.98
N TYR A 14 -5.32 14.50 6.34
CA TYR A 14 -6.60 13.92 6.74
C TYR A 14 -6.65 12.42 6.43
N MET A 15 -6.12 12.00 5.27
CA MET A 15 -6.02 10.59 4.92
C MET A 15 -5.07 9.84 5.86
N ARG A 16 -3.91 10.44 6.21
CA ARG A 16 -3.02 9.87 7.23
C ARG A 16 -3.72 9.67 8.57
N SER A 17 -4.49 10.66 9.01
CA SER A 17 -5.27 10.57 10.26
C SER A 17 -6.32 9.44 10.25
N ILE A 18 -6.99 9.24 9.11
CA ILE A 18 -7.92 8.12 8.92
C ILE A 18 -7.18 6.78 9.01
N LEU A 19 -6.12 6.61 8.23
CA LEU A 19 -5.34 5.37 8.21
C LEU A 19 -4.73 5.06 9.58
N ARG A 20 -4.18 6.07 10.26
CA ARG A 20 -3.68 5.98 11.64
C ARG A 20 -4.76 5.47 12.58
N THR A 21 -5.97 6.01 12.49
CA THR A 21 -7.11 5.58 13.31
C THR A 21 -7.47 4.12 13.05
N MET A 22 -7.52 3.71 11.78
CA MET A 22 -7.80 2.32 11.40
C MET A 22 -6.75 1.36 11.96
N VAL A 23 -5.46 1.60 11.70
CA VAL A 23 -4.40 0.69 12.12
C VAL A 23 -4.21 0.67 13.64
N SER A 24 -4.44 1.81 14.32
CA SER A 24 -4.51 1.87 15.78
C SER A 24 -5.65 0.99 16.32
N GLY A 25 -6.82 1.03 15.68
CA GLY A 25 -7.96 0.17 15.99
C GLY A 25 -7.68 -1.32 15.80
N PHE A 26 -6.75 -1.69 14.91
CA PHE A 26 -6.25 -3.06 14.73
C PHE A 26 -5.18 -3.45 15.77
N GLY A 27 -4.87 -2.53 16.69
CA GLY A 27 -3.93 -2.70 17.79
C GLY A 27 -2.46 -2.49 17.40
N VAL A 28 -2.17 -1.83 16.27
CA VAL A 28 -0.82 -1.35 15.93
C VAL A 28 -0.48 -0.19 16.86
N ARG A 29 0.70 -0.23 17.49
CA ARG A 29 1.12 0.78 18.49
C ARG A 29 2.24 1.70 17.99
N SER A 30 3.11 1.20 17.14
CA SER A 30 4.19 1.98 16.53
C SER A 30 3.77 2.43 15.14
N ILE A 31 3.36 3.70 15.02
CA ILE A 31 2.89 4.27 13.76
C ILE A 31 3.74 5.49 13.44
N TYR A 32 4.31 5.50 12.26
CA TYR A 32 5.07 6.60 11.70
C TYR A 32 4.31 7.21 10.53
N GLU A 33 4.53 8.49 10.24
CA GLU A 33 3.86 9.21 9.18
C GLU A 33 4.85 10.03 8.37
N ALA A 34 4.67 10.05 7.05
CA ALA A 34 5.40 10.90 6.11
C ALA A 34 4.43 11.57 5.13
N GLY A 35 4.72 12.81 4.74
CA GLY A 35 3.93 13.56 3.75
C GLY A 35 4.29 13.24 2.30
N ASP A 36 5.48 12.69 2.05
CA ASP A 36 5.97 12.41 0.71
C ASP A 36 7.00 11.26 0.73
N GLY A 37 7.47 10.87 -0.46
CA GLY A 37 8.45 9.80 -0.60
C GLY A 37 9.83 10.11 0.00
N ALA A 38 10.25 11.37 0.08
CA ALA A 38 11.56 11.74 0.63
C ALA A 38 11.58 11.57 2.16
N ASP A 39 10.56 12.10 2.84
CA ASP A 39 10.37 11.91 4.27
C ASP A 39 10.17 10.42 4.60
N ALA A 40 9.45 9.70 3.75
CA ALA A 40 9.24 8.27 3.93
C ALA A 40 10.56 7.48 3.91
N ILE A 41 11.46 7.77 2.96
CA ILE A 41 12.79 7.13 2.89
C ILE A 41 13.59 7.41 4.17
N ALA A 42 13.62 8.67 4.63
CA ALA A 42 14.34 9.04 5.84
C ALA A 42 13.83 8.25 7.07
N ILE A 43 12.51 8.16 7.24
CA ILE A 43 11.91 7.37 8.33
C ILE A 43 12.19 5.89 8.15
N LEU A 44 12.15 5.37 6.93
CA LEU A 44 12.36 3.96 6.66
C LEU A 44 13.78 3.51 7.04
N LEU A 45 14.79 4.33 6.72
CA LEU A 45 16.19 4.08 7.08
C LEU A 45 16.44 4.17 8.59
N ASP A 46 15.79 5.11 9.29
CA ASP A 46 15.95 5.34 10.74
C ASP A 46 15.16 4.35 11.60
N ARG A 47 13.89 4.12 11.25
CA ARG A 47 12.91 3.39 12.09
C ARG A 47 12.66 1.97 11.66
N ARG A 48 13.00 1.59 10.42
CA ARG A 48 12.79 0.25 9.85
C ARG A 48 11.39 -0.29 10.11
N PRO A 49 10.33 0.37 9.62
CA PRO A 49 8.96 -0.08 9.82
C PRO A 49 8.73 -1.45 9.19
N ASP A 50 7.88 -2.26 9.81
CA ASP A 50 7.59 -3.61 9.30
C ASP A 50 6.68 -3.58 8.06
N ILE A 51 5.85 -2.54 7.90
CA ILE A 51 4.90 -2.40 6.78
C ILE A 51 4.79 -0.92 6.38
N VAL A 52 4.69 -0.65 5.08
CA VAL A 52 4.40 0.68 4.54
C VAL A 52 3.01 0.71 3.89
N LEU A 53 2.22 1.72 4.23
CA LEU A 53 1.01 2.13 3.50
C LEU A 53 1.35 3.40 2.71
N CYS A 54 1.23 3.39 1.39
CA CYS A 54 1.74 4.48 0.55
C CYS A 54 0.69 4.97 -0.47
N ASP A 55 0.46 6.27 -0.59
CA ASP A 55 -0.23 6.82 -1.77
C ASP A 55 0.67 6.75 -3.00
N TRP A 56 0.04 6.68 -4.17
CA TRP A 56 0.72 6.67 -5.45
C TRP A 56 1.07 8.08 -5.93
N ILE A 57 0.18 9.05 -5.72
CA ILE A 57 0.33 10.41 -6.22
C ILE A 57 0.73 11.30 -5.04
N MET A 58 2.00 11.68 -4.99
CA MET A 58 2.58 12.57 -3.98
C MET A 58 3.67 13.42 -4.63
N HIS A 59 4.05 14.51 -3.98
CA HIS A 59 5.16 15.38 -4.41
C HIS A 59 6.06 15.68 -3.21
N PRO A 60 7.38 15.88 -3.43
CA PRO A 60 8.08 15.86 -4.72
C PRO A 60 8.39 14.46 -5.24
N ILE A 61 8.43 13.46 -4.36
CA ILE A 61 8.65 12.04 -4.73
C ILE A 61 7.31 11.31 -4.67
N ASP A 62 6.90 10.74 -5.79
CA ASP A 62 5.66 9.97 -5.91
C ASP A 62 5.84 8.52 -5.41
N GLY A 63 4.73 7.76 -5.36
CA GLY A 63 4.77 6.38 -4.89
C GLY A 63 5.57 5.45 -5.81
N ASN A 64 5.61 5.72 -7.12
CA ASN A 64 6.39 4.89 -8.05
C ASN A 64 7.88 5.02 -7.79
N ASP A 65 8.37 6.25 -7.70
CA ASP A 65 9.78 6.53 -7.47
C ASP A 65 10.19 6.13 -6.05
N PHE A 66 9.34 6.35 -5.05
CA PHE A 66 9.54 5.82 -3.70
C PHE A 66 9.73 4.30 -3.69
N LEU A 67 8.82 3.53 -4.31
CA LEU A 67 8.96 2.07 -4.37
C LEU A 67 10.24 1.66 -5.10
N ARG A 68 10.59 2.32 -6.21
CA ARG A 68 11.81 2.00 -6.96
C ARG A 68 13.06 2.24 -6.12
N ILE A 69 13.13 3.35 -5.38
CA ILE A 69 14.23 3.64 -4.47
C ILE A 69 14.30 2.59 -3.36
N LEU A 70 13.17 2.30 -2.72
CA LEU A 70 13.07 1.28 -1.68
C LEU A 70 13.60 -0.08 -2.16
N ARG A 71 13.15 -0.56 -3.33
CA ARG A 71 13.57 -1.87 -3.87
C ARG A 71 15.04 -1.91 -4.33
N GLN A 72 15.69 -0.77 -4.48
CA GLN A 72 17.10 -0.67 -4.86
C GLN A 72 18.04 -0.46 -3.67
N ASP A 73 17.50 -0.43 -2.44
CA ASP A 73 18.33 -0.32 -1.24
C ASP A 73 19.31 -1.49 -1.10
N GLN A 74 20.49 -1.22 -0.55
CA GLN A 74 21.53 -2.22 -0.37
C GLN A 74 21.24 -3.17 0.81
N ASP A 75 20.47 -2.72 1.80
CA ASP A 75 20.00 -3.55 2.90
C ASP A 75 18.78 -4.36 2.42
N SER A 76 18.96 -5.68 2.30
CA SER A 76 17.93 -6.61 1.86
C SER A 76 16.63 -6.51 2.67
N GLU A 77 16.72 -6.25 3.99
CA GLU A 77 15.54 -6.23 4.84
C GLU A 77 14.71 -4.96 4.59
N ILE A 78 15.38 -3.85 4.34
CA ILE A 78 14.76 -2.61 3.89
C ILE A 78 14.18 -2.80 2.48
N ALA A 79 14.96 -3.34 1.54
CA ALA A 79 14.51 -3.55 0.18
C ALA A 79 13.27 -4.45 0.09
N LYS A 80 13.11 -5.40 1.03
CA LYS A 80 11.97 -6.32 1.10
C LYS A 80 10.78 -5.80 1.91
N THR A 81 10.88 -4.62 2.53
CA THR A 81 9.80 -4.08 3.37
C THR A 81 8.46 -4.13 2.62
N PRO A 82 7.43 -4.81 3.17
CA PRO A 82 6.12 -4.92 2.55
C PRO A 82 5.46 -3.56 2.32
N VAL A 83 4.96 -3.33 1.11
CA VAL A 83 4.25 -2.10 0.73
C VAL A 83 2.83 -2.42 0.28
N ILE A 84 1.85 -1.71 0.85
CA ILE A 84 0.49 -1.62 0.35
C ILE A 84 0.31 -0.23 -0.27
N VAL A 85 0.10 -0.18 -1.58
CA VAL A 85 -0.30 1.06 -2.25
C VAL A 85 -1.79 1.31 -1.99
N ILE A 86 -2.11 2.52 -1.56
CA ILE A 86 -3.47 2.98 -1.25
C ILE A 86 -3.71 4.28 -2.01
N THR A 87 -4.49 4.25 -3.10
CA THR A 87 -4.63 5.42 -3.97
C THR A 87 -6.03 5.66 -4.50
N ALA A 88 -6.35 6.90 -4.84
CA ALA A 88 -7.59 7.25 -5.55
C ALA A 88 -7.51 6.87 -7.05
N ASP A 89 -6.30 6.82 -7.61
CA ASP A 89 -6.09 6.50 -9.02
C ASP A 89 -5.92 4.99 -9.25
N SER A 90 -7.01 4.35 -9.68
CA SER A 90 -7.07 2.92 -9.97
C SER A 90 -6.97 2.60 -11.46
N ARG A 91 -6.39 3.50 -12.28
CA ARG A 91 -6.15 3.20 -13.70
C ARG A 91 -5.26 1.97 -13.84
N ARG A 92 -5.52 1.15 -14.87
CA ARG A 92 -4.75 -0.08 -15.13
C ARG A 92 -3.24 0.19 -15.26
N SER A 93 -2.87 1.33 -15.84
CA SER A 93 -1.46 1.75 -15.96
C SER A 93 -0.78 1.92 -14.60
N VAL A 94 -1.46 2.54 -13.62
CA VAL A 94 -0.96 2.73 -12.25
C VAL A 94 -0.77 1.38 -11.56
N VAL A 95 -1.75 0.49 -11.69
CA VAL A 95 -1.66 -0.85 -11.08
C VAL A 95 -0.51 -1.66 -11.67
N VAL A 96 -0.33 -1.61 -12.99
CA VAL A 96 0.78 -2.27 -13.68
C VAL A 96 2.13 -1.68 -13.24
N ALA A 97 2.23 -0.36 -13.12
CA ALA A 97 3.44 0.31 -12.64
C ALA A 97 3.76 -0.11 -11.19
N ALA A 98 2.78 -0.08 -10.29
CA ALA A 98 2.95 -0.51 -8.89
C ALA A 98 3.40 -1.97 -8.79
N ARG A 99 2.83 -2.85 -9.62
CA ARG A 99 3.25 -4.25 -9.70
C ARG A 99 4.70 -4.38 -10.15
N ASN A 100 5.09 -3.67 -11.21
CA ASN A 100 6.45 -3.72 -11.75
C ASN A 100 7.47 -3.14 -10.76
N ALA A 101 7.04 -2.19 -9.91
CA ALA A 101 7.83 -1.65 -8.82
C ALA A 101 7.90 -2.56 -7.57
N GLY A 102 7.26 -3.74 -7.59
CA GLY A 102 7.36 -4.73 -6.52
C GLY A 102 6.46 -4.46 -5.31
N VAL A 103 5.25 -3.91 -5.51
CA VAL A 103 4.24 -3.78 -4.46
C VAL A 103 3.68 -5.13 -3.99
N ASN A 104 3.34 -5.26 -2.71
CA ASN A 104 2.71 -6.47 -2.16
C ASN A 104 1.19 -6.45 -2.37
N TYR A 105 0.55 -5.31 -2.12
CA TYR A 105 -0.89 -5.13 -2.31
C TYR A 105 -1.24 -3.75 -2.86
N PHE A 106 -2.37 -3.66 -3.55
CA PHE A 106 -2.91 -2.43 -4.09
C PHE A 106 -4.36 -2.28 -3.65
N LEU A 107 -4.74 -1.15 -3.07
CA LEU A 107 -6.07 -0.83 -2.60
C LEU A 107 -6.54 0.51 -3.17
N ALA A 108 -7.77 0.55 -3.65
CA ALA A 108 -8.40 1.80 -4.09
C ALA A 108 -9.03 2.54 -2.91
N LYS A 109 -8.87 3.86 -2.84
CA LYS A 109 -9.65 4.75 -1.98
C LYS A 109 -11.11 4.81 -2.50
N PRO A 110 -12.14 4.86 -1.62
CA PRO A 110 -12.08 4.76 -0.16
C PRO A 110 -11.86 3.33 0.35
N ILE A 111 -11.14 3.19 1.46
CA ILE A 111 -10.73 1.89 2.01
C ILE A 111 -11.66 1.49 3.14
N ALA A 112 -12.28 0.32 2.99
CA ALA A 112 -13.01 -0.30 4.09
C ALA A 112 -12.01 -0.87 5.14
N PRO A 113 -12.20 -0.59 6.44
CA PRO A 113 -11.29 -1.08 7.49
C PRO A 113 -11.07 -2.60 7.45
N ALA A 114 -12.12 -3.38 7.17
CA ALA A 114 -12.03 -4.84 7.06
C ALA A 114 -11.06 -5.28 5.95
N ILE A 115 -11.07 -4.62 4.79
CA ILE A 115 -10.17 -4.94 3.68
C ILE A 115 -8.73 -4.63 4.06
N LEU A 116 -8.47 -3.47 4.67
CA LEU A 116 -7.13 -3.11 5.12
C LEU A 116 -6.61 -4.10 6.18
N TYR A 117 -7.46 -4.47 7.13
CA TYR A 117 -7.14 -5.46 8.15
C TYR A 117 -6.78 -6.81 7.54
N ASP A 118 -7.55 -7.30 6.58
CA ASP A 118 -7.29 -8.57 5.90
C ASP A 118 -5.96 -8.56 5.14
N ARG A 119 -5.60 -7.44 4.50
CA ARG A 119 -4.29 -7.32 3.82
C ARG A 119 -3.13 -7.28 4.79
N LEU A 120 -3.26 -6.50 5.86
CA LEU A 120 -2.26 -6.42 6.92
C LEU A 120 -2.07 -7.78 7.60
N LYS A 121 -3.15 -8.49 7.90
CA LYS A 121 -3.12 -9.85 8.46
C LYS A 121 -2.43 -10.83 7.51
N ALA A 122 -2.70 -10.74 6.21
CA ALA A 122 -2.04 -11.60 5.23
C ALA A 122 -0.52 -11.41 5.21
N ILE A 123 -0.02 -10.16 5.29
CA ILE A 123 1.42 -9.87 5.40
C ILE A 123 2.00 -10.52 6.66
N VAL A 124 1.37 -10.25 7.81
CA VAL A 124 1.84 -10.73 9.12
C VAL A 124 1.86 -12.26 9.22
N MET A 125 0.86 -12.94 8.64
CA MET A 125 0.75 -14.40 8.73
C MET A 125 1.58 -15.16 7.69
N GLN A 126 1.93 -14.53 6.56
CA GLN A 126 2.64 -15.22 5.48
C GLN A 126 4.17 -15.21 5.64
N GLY A 127 4.74 -14.40 6.55
CA GLY A 127 6.17 -14.42 6.89
C GLY A 127 7.09 -14.30 5.67
N ASP A 128 7.52 -13.09 5.33
CA ASP A 128 8.62 -12.80 4.40
C ASP A 128 8.64 -13.48 3.03
N GLU A 129 7.48 -13.83 2.44
CA GLU A 129 7.41 -14.00 0.98
C GLU A 129 7.35 -12.61 0.31
N CYS A 130 8.45 -11.86 0.44
CA CYS A 130 8.77 -10.84 -0.55
C CYS A 130 9.04 -11.58 -1.86
N VAL A 131 8.06 -11.55 -2.77
CA VAL A 131 8.21 -12.00 -4.15
C VAL A 131 9.44 -11.31 -4.74
N GLN A 132 10.55 -12.04 -4.81
CA GLN A 132 11.81 -11.50 -5.33
C GLN A 132 11.68 -11.29 -6.84
N ALA A 133 12.40 -10.31 -7.39
CA ALA A 133 12.44 -10.05 -8.83
C ALA A 133 12.83 -11.29 -9.68
N ARG A 134 13.55 -12.25 -9.10
CA ARG A 134 13.90 -13.54 -9.72
C ARG A 134 12.76 -14.57 -9.73
N ASP A 135 11.84 -14.49 -8.78
CA ASP A 135 10.66 -15.37 -8.67
C ASP A 135 9.44 -14.79 -9.41
N MET A 136 9.46 -13.49 -9.75
CA MET A 136 8.48 -12.79 -10.59
C MET A 136 8.38 -13.37 -12.01
N ALA A 137 9.46 -13.95 -12.54
CA ALA A 137 9.49 -14.57 -13.86
C ALA A 137 8.78 -15.94 -13.90
N GLN A 138 8.53 -16.54 -12.73
CA GLN A 138 7.91 -17.86 -12.60
C GLN A 138 6.56 -17.84 -11.88
N LEU A 139 6.18 -16.71 -11.26
CA LEU A 139 4.81 -16.53 -10.83
C LEU A 139 3.89 -16.48 -12.06
N PRO A 140 2.95 -17.43 -12.21
CA PRO A 140 2.03 -17.38 -13.32
C PRO A 140 1.32 -16.04 -13.29
N MET A 141 1.18 -15.42 -14.45
CA MET A 141 0.47 -14.14 -14.67
C MET A 141 -0.97 -14.08 -14.11
N GLY A 142 -1.49 -15.16 -13.52
CA GLY A 142 -2.80 -15.19 -12.88
C GLY A 142 -2.66 -15.53 -11.40
N THR A 143 -3.17 -14.65 -10.54
CA THR A 143 -4.42 -14.94 -9.79
C THR A 143 -4.69 -13.86 -8.75
N ARG A 144 -3.78 -13.51 -7.82
CA ARG A 144 -4.16 -12.61 -6.69
C ARG A 144 -4.40 -11.15 -7.07
N LEU A 145 -3.50 -10.51 -7.82
CA LEU A 145 -3.71 -9.12 -8.26
C LEU A 145 -4.78 -9.05 -9.35
N GLN A 146 -4.82 -10.01 -10.29
CA GLN A 146 -5.86 -10.05 -11.32
C GLN A 146 -7.25 -10.30 -10.70
N GLN A 147 -7.39 -11.23 -9.75
CA GLN A 147 -8.64 -11.41 -8.99
C GLN A 147 -9.01 -10.16 -8.21
N HIS A 148 -8.04 -9.46 -7.60
CA HIS A 148 -8.34 -8.22 -6.89
C HIS A 148 -8.75 -7.09 -7.83
N LEU A 149 -8.09 -6.98 -8.99
CA LEU A 149 -8.45 -6.07 -10.07
C LEU A 149 -9.84 -6.39 -10.64
N ASP A 150 -10.16 -7.67 -10.80
CA ASP A 150 -11.48 -8.13 -11.27
C ASP A 150 -12.56 -7.82 -10.22
N VAL A 151 -12.27 -7.97 -8.92
CA VAL A 151 -13.16 -7.58 -7.81
C VAL A 151 -13.36 -6.07 -7.77
N MET A 152 -12.28 -5.30 -7.93
CA MET A 152 -12.31 -3.82 -7.94
C MET A 152 -13.05 -3.28 -9.17
N ALA A 153 -12.86 -3.90 -10.34
CA ALA A 153 -13.60 -3.58 -11.56
C ALA A 153 -15.10 -3.89 -11.41
N LYS A 154 -15.45 -5.08 -10.88
CA LYS A 154 -16.84 -5.46 -10.59
C LYS A 154 -17.51 -4.54 -9.55
N ALA A 155 -16.76 -4.04 -8.57
CA ALA A 155 -17.27 -3.11 -7.56
C ALA A 155 -17.52 -1.69 -8.10
N LYS A 156 -16.80 -1.26 -9.15
CA LYS A 156 -17.09 -0.02 -9.87
C LYS A 156 -18.35 -0.13 -10.75
N ASP A 157 -18.58 -1.30 -11.34
CA ASP A 157 -19.72 -1.53 -12.23
C ASP A 157 -21.05 -1.73 -11.48
N SER A 158 -21.03 -2.05 -10.17
CA SER A 158 -22.24 -2.29 -9.36
C SER A 158 -22.89 -1.05 -8.76
N GLY A 159 -22.47 0.16 -9.17
CA GLY A 159 -23.26 1.40 -9.10
C GLY A 159 -24.21 1.57 -7.91
N THR A 160 -23.69 1.87 -6.71
CA THR A 160 -24.52 2.45 -5.63
C THR A 160 -23.90 3.74 -5.12
N LEU A 161 -23.89 4.76 -5.98
CA LEU A 161 -23.80 6.17 -5.60
C LEU A 161 -25.07 6.84 -6.14
N LYS A 162 -26.17 6.76 -5.38
CA LYS A 162 -27.31 7.66 -5.57
C LYS A 162 -26.82 9.08 -5.27
N LYS A 163 -26.51 9.85 -6.33
CA LYS A 163 -26.49 11.32 -6.26
C LYS A 163 -27.89 11.77 -5.85
N LYS A 164 -28.04 12.27 -4.62
CA LYS A 164 -29.08 13.26 -4.31
C LYS A 164 -28.52 14.63 -4.69
N SER A 165 -28.81 15.07 -5.90
CA SER A 165 -28.88 16.50 -6.22
C SER A 165 -30.24 16.99 -5.73
N SER A 166 -30.23 17.86 -4.73
CA SER A 166 -31.41 18.58 -4.25
C SER A 166 -31.52 19.87 -5.06
N ASP A 167 -32.61 20.01 -5.80
CA ASP A 167 -33.36 21.28 -5.90
C ASP A 167 -34.47 21.22 -4.84
#